data_AF-A0A8C6LFU7-F1
#
_entry.id   AF-A0A8C6LFU7-F1
#
_cell.length_a   1.000
_cell.length_b   1.000
_cell.length_c   1.000
_cell.angle_alpha   90.00
_cell.angle_beta   90.00
_cell.angle_gamma   90.00
#
_symmetry.space_group_name_H-M   'P 1'
#
loop_
_entity.id
_entity.type
_entity.pdbx_description
1 polymer ?
#
loop_
_entity_poly.entity_id
_entity_poly.type
_entity_poly.pdbx_seq_one_letter_code
_entity_poly.pdbx_strand_id
1 'polypeptide(L)'
;ALGKEVVIVSAVRTPMGSFRGSLAAVPATNLGSTAIRGAVEKAGIPPEEVKEVYMGNVLQAGEGQAPTRQALLGAGLMLSTPATTINKVCASGMKSIMLAAQSLMCGHQDVMVAGGMESMSNVPFVMARETPPYGGVRMEDLIVKDGLTDVYNKFHMGNCAENTAKSCSISREEQDAYAISSYSRSKAAYESGVLAKEIVPVSIPQRGKPDVVVSEDEEWRRVDFSKVPKLKAVFQKENGTVTAANASTLNDGAAALVLMTADAAKRLSVAPLARIVSFADAAVAPIDFPIAPAFAVPKVLNAAGLKKDDISMWEINEAFSVVVLANIKMLDIDPSKVNINGGAVSLGHPIGMSGARIVGHMVHNLKAGQYGLAGICNGGGGASSIVIQKL
;
A
#
# COMPACT_ATOMS: atom_id res chain seq x y z
N ALA A 1 10.23 -26.75 6.04
CA ALA A 1 9.70 -25.59 6.80
C ALA A 1 8.60 -26.10 7.73
N LEU A 2 8.57 -25.66 8.99
CA LEU A 2 7.70 -26.17 10.07
C LEU A 2 6.28 -25.55 10.10
N GLY A 3 5.73 -25.11 8.96
CA GLY A 3 4.40 -24.47 8.89
C GLY A 3 3.65 -24.81 7.59
N LYS A 4 2.32 -24.64 7.60
CA LYS A 4 1.47 -24.85 6.42
C LYS A 4 1.89 -23.91 5.28
N GLU A 5 1.87 -24.41 4.05
CA GLU A 5 2.12 -23.57 2.86
C GLU A 5 0.95 -22.59 2.65
N VAL A 6 1.26 -21.31 2.47
CA VAL A 6 0.28 -20.24 2.28
C VAL A 6 0.27 -19.77 0.84
N VAL A 7 -0.92 -19.75 0.25
CA VAL A 7 -1.16 -19.34 -1.13
C VAL A 7 -2.12 -18.15 -1.20
N ILE A 8 -1.93 -17.34 -2.24
CA ILE A 8 -2.81 -16.23 -2.63
C ILE A 8 -3.71 -16.76 -3.76
N VAL A 9 -5.03 -16.69 -3.58
CA VAL A 9 -6.01 -17.19 -4.58
C VAL A 9 -6.64 -16.04 -5.36
N SER A 10 -6.73 -14.85 -4.76
CA SER A 10 -7.12 -13.64 -5.47
C SER A 10 -6.44 -12.43 -4.85
N ALA A 11 -6.30 -11.38 -5.66
CA ALA A 11 -5.85 -10.07 -5.23
C ALA A 11 -6.58 -9.03 -6.08
N VAL A 12 -7.30 -8.12 -5.45
CA VAL A 12 -7.97 -7.01 -6.15
C VAL A 12 -7.87 -5.73 -5.34
N ARG A 13 -8.19 -4.61 -5.96
CA ARG A 13 -8.21 -3.29 -5.37
C ARG A 13 -9.26 -2.41 -6.01
N THR A 14 -9.71 -1.39 -5.29
CA THR A 14 -10.42 -0.28 -5.91
C THR A 14 -9.46 0.51 -6.82
N PRO A 15 -9.98 1.38 -7.70
CA PRO A 15 -9.21 2.52 -8.16
C PRO A 15 -8.69 3.35 -6.99
N MET A 16 -7.64 4.12 -7.24
CA MET A 16 -7.11 5.14 -6.35
C MET A 16 -7.64 6.51 -6.76
N GLY A 17 -8.41 7.11 -5.87
CA GLY A 17 -8.89 8.48 -6.02
C GLY A 17 -7.82 9.47 -5.56
N SER A 18 -7.73 10.62 -6.21
CA SER A 18 -6.92 11.73 -5.73
C SER A 18 -7.52 12.34 -4.46
N PHE A 19 -6.70 13.06 -3.68
CA PHE A 19 -7.18 13.81 -2.52
C PHE A 19 -8.35 14.73 -2.88
N ARG A 20 -9.47 14.54 -2.19
CA ARG A 20 -10.74 15.24 -2.42
C ARG A 20 -11.25 15.13 -3.87
N GLY A 21 -10.88 14.05 -4.55
CA GLY A 21 -11.23 13.74 -5.93
C GLY A 21 -12.40 12.75 -6.05
N SER A 22 -12.26 11.82 -7.00
CA SER A 22 -13.33 10.91 -7.45
C SER A 22 -13.94 10.02 -6.36
N LEU A 23 -13.14 9.59 -5.37
CA LEU A 23 -13.57 8.71 -4.28
C LEU A 23 -13.79 9.43 -2.94
N ALA A 24 -13.70 10.75 -2.90
CA ALA A 24 -13.72 11.51 -1.65
C ALA A 24 -15.02 11.35 -0.84
N ALA A 25 -16.14 11.05 -1.50
CA ALA A 25 -17.43 10.82 -0.85
C ALA A 25 -17.57 9.40 -0.26
N VAL A 26 -16.59 8.52 -0.46
CA VAL A 26 -16.66 7.11 -0.06
C VAL A 26 -15.77 6.88 1.16
N PRO A 27 -16.33 6.46 2.32
CA PRO A 27 -15.54 6.14 3.50
C PRO A 27 -14.56 4.99 3.25
N ALA A 28 -13.45 4.97 4.00
CA ALA A 28 -12.42 3.92 3.91
C ALA A 28 -13.01 2.51 4.08
N THR A 29 -13.94 2.34 5.01
CA THR A 29 -14.63 1.07 5.29
C THR A 29 -15.49 0.58 4.12
N ASN A 30 -16.10 1.49 3.34
CA ASN A 30 -16.86 1.16 2.14
C ASN A 30 -15.93 0.79 0.97
N LEU A 31 -14.79 1.49 0.82
CA LEU A 31 -13.74 1.08 -0.12
C LEU A 31 -13.22 -0.32 0.22
N GLY A 32 -12.95 -0.57 1.52
CA GLY A 32 -12.58 -1.88 2.04
C GLY A 32 -13.63 -2.95 1.74
N SER A 33 -14.92 -2.63 1.90
CA SER A 33 -16.03 -3.53 1.57
C SER A 33 -16.01 -3.95 0.09
N THR A 34 -15.81 -2.98 -0.82
CA THR A 34 -15.72 -3.24 -2.27
C THR A 34 -14.53 -4.14 -2.59
N ALA A 35 -13.36 -3.87 -2.02
CA ALA A 35 -12.17 -4.68 -2.25
C ALA A 35 -12.32 -6.10 -1.69
N ILE A 36 -12.82 -6.27 -0.46
CA ILE A 36 -13.03 -7.58 0.17
C ILE A 36 -14.02 -8.41 -0.65
N ARG A 37 -15.16 -7.83 -1.02
CA ARG A 37 -16.17 -8.50 -1.84
C ARG A 37 -15.58 -8.94 -3.17
N GLY A 38 -14.93 -8.02 -3.87
CA GLY A 38 -14.26 -8.31 -5.13
C GLY A 38 -13.21 -9.41 -5.03
N ALA A 39 -12.46 -9.47 -3.92
CA ALA A 39 -11.45 -10.50 -3.71
C ALA A 39 -12.10 -11.89 -3.51
N VAL A 40 -13.15 -11.96 -2.69
CA VAL A 40 -13.88 -13.22 -2.43
C VAL A 40 -14.57 -13.72 -3.70
N GLU A 41 -15.26 -12.84 -4.43
CA GLU A 41 -15.88 -13.17 -5.72
C GLU A 41 -14.82 -13.65 -6.74
N LYS A 42 -13.68 -12.96 -6.84
CA LYS A 42 -12.59 -13.34 -7.75
C LYS A 42 -11.92 -14.65 -7.37
N ALA A 43 -11.88 -14.99 -6.08
CA ALA A 43 -11.39 -16.28 -5.60
C ALA A 43 -12.35 -17.44 -5.91
N GLY A 44 -13.62 -17.15 -6.18
CA GLY A 44 -14.63 -18.16 -6.47
C GLY A 44 -14.98 -19.03 -5.26
N ILE A 45 -14.88 -18.48 -4.04
CA ILE A 45 -15.20 -19.19 -2.80
C ILE A 45 -16.47 -18.62 -2.16
N PRO A 46 -17.24 -19.43 -1.40
CA PRO A 46 -18.34 -18.94 -0.59
C PRO A 46 -17.85 -17.98 0.51
N PRO A 47 -18.58 -16.90 0.84
CA PRO A 47 -18.19 -15.98 1.92
C PRO A 47 -18.02 -16.64 3.29
N GLU A 48 -18.75 -17.72 3.58
CA GLU A 48 -18.64 -18.52 4.81
C GLU A 48 -17.32 -19.29 4.92
N GLU A 49 -16.56 -19.41 3.84
CA GLU A 49 -15.22 -19.96 3.90
C GLU A 49 -14.23 -18.99 4.52
N VAL A 50 -14.46 -17.68 4.49
CA VAL A 50 -13.55 -16.71 5.11
C VAL A 50 -13.65 -16.75 6.63
N LYS A 51 -12.58 -17.21 7.28
CA LYS A 51 -12.57 -17.42 8.73
C LYS A 51 -12.20 -16.19 9.53
N GLU A 52 -11.39 -15.29 8.99
CA GLU A 52 -10.94 -14.07 9.68
C GLU A 52 -10.45 -13.01 8.68
N VAL A 53 -10.58 -11.73 9.05
CA VAL A 53 -10.19 -10.59 8.19
C VAL A 53 -9.25 -9.63 8.90
N TYR A 54 -8.10 -9.35 8.27
CA TYR A 54 -7.16 -8.30 8.70
C TYR A 54 -7.04 -7.20 7.65
N MET A 55 -7.34 -5.94 8.03
CA MET A 55 -7.17 -4.79 7.14
C MET A 55 -6.25 -3.75 7.76
N GLY A 56 -5.23 -3.32 7.01
CA GLY A 56 -4.41 -2.17 7.34
C GLY A 56 -5.17 -0.86 7.18
N ASN A 57 -5.11 0.03 8.16
CA ASN A 57 -5.78 1.34 8.16
C ASN A 57 -5.08 2.25 9.16
N VAL A 58 -4.51 3.36 8.70
CA VAL A 58 -3.65 4.20 9.54
C VAL A 58 -4.47 5.25 10.27
N LEU A 59 -5.30 5.99 9.56
CA LEU A 59 -5.99 7.18 10.07
C LEU A 59 -7.43 6.85 10.46
N GLN A 60 -7.57 6.07 11.53
CA GLN A 60 -8.84 5.45 11.94
C GLN A 60 -9.84 6.42 12.61
N ALA A 61 -9.42 7.66 12.88
CA ALA A 61 -10.23 8.61 13.62
C ALA A 61 -11.49 9.01 12.84
N GLY A 62 -12.64 8.94 13.51
CA GLY A 62 -13.93 9.31 12.91
C GLY A 62 -14.57 8.23 12.03
N GLU A 63 -13.90 7.11 11.77
CA GLU A 63 -14.44 6.01 10.97
C GLU A 63 -15.48 5.16 11.73
N GLY A 64 -15.62 5.36 13.04
CA GLY A 64 -16.49 4.56 13.91
C GLY A 64 -15.80 3.34 14.51
N GLN A 65 -16.56 2.49 15.20
CA GLN A 65 -16.01 1.33 15.90
C GLN A 65 -15.57 0.25 14.90
N ALA A 66 -14.38 -0.33 15.13
CA ALA A 66 -13.84 -1.49 14.42
C ALA A 66 -13.92 -1.38 12.88
N PRO A 67 -13.11 -0.50 12.23
CA PRO A 67 -13.16 -0.28 10.78
C PRO A 67 -13.12 -1.57 9.94
N THR A 68 -12.26 -2.54 10.27
CA THR A 68 -12.20 -3.82 9.56
C THR A 68 -13.50 -4.62 9.66
N ARG A 69 -14.19 -4.55 10.80
CA ARG A 69 -15.48 -5.21 11.01
C ARG A 69 -16.57 -4.54 10.18
N GLN A 70 -16.55 -3.21 10.06
CA GLN A 70 -17.45 -2.50 9.15
C GLN A 70 -17.22 -2.94 7.70
N ALA A 71 -15.96 -3.01 7.26
CA ALA A 71 -15.60 -3.39 5.91
C ALA A 71 -16.02 -4.84 5.56
N LEU A 72 -15.78 -5.82 6.46
CA LEU A 72 -16.17 -7.20 6.18
C LEU A 72 -17.69 -7.38 6.15
N LEU A 73 -18.42 -6.72 7.06
CA LEU A 73 -19.89 -6.82 7.09
C LEU A 73 -20.50 -6.08 5.89
N GLY A 74 -19.95 -4.94 5.51
CA GLY A 74 -20.32 -4.23 4.28
C GLY A 74 -20.01 -5.02 3.01
N ALA A 75 -19.03 -5.93 3.05
CA ALA A 75 -18.74 -6.88 1.98
C ALA A 75 -19.70 -8.09 1.94
N GLY A 76 -20.56 -8.28 2.95
CA GLY A 76 -21.49 -9.40 3.04
C GLY A 76 -20.90 -10.68 3.62
N LEU A 77 -19.77 -10.61 4.34
CA LEU A 77 -19.21 -11.76 5.05
C LEU A 77 -20.02 -12.09 6.32
N MET A 78 -19.79 -13.29 6.86
CA MET A 78 -20.55 -13.82 7.98
C MET A 78 -20.36 -13.00 9.26
N LEU A 79 -21.44 -12.88 10.06
CA LEU A 79 -21.37 -12.25 11.38
C LEU A 79 -20.39 -12.97 12.32
N SER A 80 -20.12 -14.26 12.11
CA SER A 80 -19.14 -15.02 12.89
C SER A 80 -17.68 -14.70 12.56
N THR A 81 -17.39 -13.99 11.46
CA THR A 81 -16.02 -13.75 10.99
C THR A 81 -15.30 -12.69 11.85
N PRO A 82 -14.25 -13.02 12.62
CA PRO A 82 -13.50 -12.06 13.41
C PRO A 82 -12.76 -11.04 12.53
N ALA A 83 -12.45 -9.88 13.12
CA ALA A 83 -11.90 -8.74 12.41
C ALA A 83 -10.85 -8.03 13.25
N THR A 84 -9.72 -7.67 12.64
CA THR A 84 -8.68 -6.84 13.29
C THR A 84 -8.18 -5.75 12.36
N THR A 85 -8.18 -4.51 12.86
CA THR A 85 -7.61 -3.35 12.16
C THR A 85 -6.15 -3.18 12.55
N ILE A 86 -5.26 -3.15 11.56
CA ILE A 86 -3.80 -3.14 11.75
C ILE A 86 -3.25 -1.76 11.41
N ASN A 87 -2.39 -1.23 12.29
CA ASN A 87 -1.64 0.00 12.01
C ASN A 87 -0.13 -0.25 12.16
N LYS A 88 0.57 -0.19 11.03
CA LYS A 88 2.02 -0.08 10.89
C LYS A 88 2.36 1.04 9.90
N VAL A 89 1.64 2.16 9.99
CA VAL A 89 1.69 3.31 9.06
C VAL A 89 1.61 2.82 7.60
N CYS A 90 2.47 3.28 6.69
CA CYS A 90 2.42 2.88 5.27
C CYS A 90 2.56 1.37 5.04
N ALA A 91 3.18 0.64 5.97
CA ALA A 91 3.34 -0.82 5.88
C ALA A 91 2.11 -1.61 6.33
N SER A 92 1.02 -0.95 6.77
CA SER A 92 -0.16 -1.62 7.37
C SER A 92 -0.77 -2.69 6.47
N GLY A 93 -0.98 -2.38 5.19
CA GLY A 93 -1.57 -3.34 4.23
C GLY A 93 -0.67 -4.53 3.92
N MET A 94 0.66 -4.38 4.01
CA MET A 94 1.57 -5.52 3.88
C MET A 94 1.63 -6.32 5.19
N LYS A 95 1.62 -5.63 6.33
CA LYS A 95 1.68 -6.27 7.64
C LYS A 95 0.44 -7.11 7.93
N SER A 96 -0.74 -6.70 7.46
CA SER A 96 -1.96 -7.50 7.55
C SER A 96 -1.81 -8.84 6.81
N ILE A 97 -1.22 -8.84 5.61
CA ILE A 97 -0.92 -10.05 4.81
C ILE A 97 0.06 -10.95 5.58
N MET A 98 1.12 -10.38 6.16
CA MET A 98 2.10 -11.13 6.95
C MET A 98 1.46 -11.79 8.18
N LEU A 99 0.65 -11.06 8.94
CA LEU A 99 -0.03 -11.58 10.13
C LEU A 99 -1.06 -12.68 9.77
N ALA A 100 -1.80 -12.50 8.68
CA ALA A 100 -2.72 -13.52 8.18
C ALA A 100 -1.96 -14.78 7.72
N ALA A 101 -0.84 -14.61 7.00
CA ALA A 101 0.01 -15.72 6.62
C ALA A 101 0.55 -16.47 7.84
N GLN A 102 0.96 -15.79 8.91
CA GLN A 102 1.38 -16.43 10.17
C GLN A 102 0.25 -17.26 10.80
N SER A 103 -0.98 -16.75 10.86
CA SER A 103 -2.13 -17.49 11.37
C SER A 103 -2.40 -18.78 10.57
N LEU A 104 -2.34 -18.69 9.23
CA LEU A 104 -2.47 -19.83 8.31
C LEU A 104 -1.32 -20.84 8.48
N MET A 105 -0.07 -20.37 8.60
CA MET A 105 1.11 -21.22 8.82
C MET A 105 1.01 -22.02 10.13
N CYS A 106 0.45 -21.41 11.18
CA CYS A 106 0.17 -22.05 12.47
C CYS A 106 -1.03 -23.01 12.42
N GLY A 107 -1.84 -22.98 11.36
CA GLY A 107 -3.04 -23.81 11.24
C GLY A 107 -4.20 -23.35 12.12
N HIS A 108 -4.18 -22.10 12.62
CA HIS A 108 -5.29 -21.55 13.41
C HIS A 108 -6.51 -21.22 12.54
N GLN A 109 -6.26 -20.82 11.29
CA GLN A 109 -7.27 -20.62 10.25
C GLN A 109 -6.80 -21.33 8.98
N ASP A 110 -7.73 -21.58 8.06
CA ASP A 110 -7.43 -22.20 6.77
C ASP A 110 -7.68 -21.27 5.57
N VAL A 111 -8.57 -20.28 5.72
CA VAL A 111 -8.87 -19.21 4.74
C VAL A 111 -9.04 -17.86 5.46
N MET A 112 -8.35 -16.83 4.99
CA MET A 112 -8.41 -15.46 5.53
C MET A 112 -8.45 -14.43 4.41
N VAL A 113 -9.02 -13.26 4.69
CA VAL A 113 -8.84 -12.07 3.85
C VAL A 113 -7.85 -11.12 4.51
N ALA A 114 -6.88 -10.64 3.76
CA ALA A 114 -5.93 -9.65 4.23
C ALA A 114 -5.75 -8.52 3.22
N GLY A 115 -5.56 -7.30 3.70
CA GLY A 115 -5.43 -6.16 2.81
C GLY A 115 -5.22 -4.85 3.53
N GLY A 116 -5.63 -3.75 2.92
CA GLY A 116 -5.62 -2.44 3.54
C GLY A 116 -6.55 -1.45 2.85
N MET A 117 -6.94 -0.42 3.58
CA MET A 117 -7.87 0.62 3.15
C MET A 117 -7.47 1.94 3.78
N GLU A 118 -7.70 3.03 3.06
CA GLU A 118 -7.55 4.38 3.59
C GLU A 118 -8.47 5.31 2.80
N SER A 119 -9.05 6.30 3.48
CA SER A 119 -9.63 7.46 2.83
C SER A 119 -9.07 8.73 3.45
N MET A 120 -7.95 9.20 2.90
CA MET A 120 -7.30 10.42 3.37
C MET A 120 -8.22 11.64 3.20
N SER A 121 -9.12 11.62 2.22
CA SER A 121 -10.11 12.69 2.01
C SER A 121 -11.13 12.85 3.14
N ASN A 122 -11.36 11.81 3.93
CA ASN A 122 -12.35 11.80 5.02
C ASN A 122 -11.71 11.92 6.42
N VAL A 123 -10.39 12.08 6.51
CA VAL A 123 -9.68 12.20 7.78
C VAL A 123 -10.07 13.52 8.46
N PRO A 124 -10.51 13.50 9.73
CA PRO A 124 -11.00 14.69 10.41
C PRO A 124 -9.86 15.53 10.99
N PHE A 125 -10.20 16.77 11.34
CA PHE A 125 -9.42 17.55 12.29
C PHE A 125 -9.77 17.13 13.72
N VAL A 126 -8.84 17.32 14.68
CA VAL A 126 -9.06 17.03 16.11
C VAL A 126 -8.87 18.23 17.01
N MET A 127 -9.48 18.13 18.19
CA MET A 127 -9.32 19.05 19.31
C MET A 127 -9.08 18.24 20.57
N ALA A 128 -8.21 18.72 21.46
CA ALA A 128 -7.95 18.07 22.75
C ALA A 128 -9.21 18.04 23.62
N ARG A 129 -9.35 16.99 24.46
CA ARG A 129 -10.43 16.87 25.45
C ARG A 129 -10.06 17.61 26.74
N GLU A 130 -9.73 18.88 26.61
CA GLU A 130 -9.33 19.75 27.72
C GLU A 130 -10.16 21.03 27.68
N THR A 131 -10.21 21.75 28.81
CA THR A 131 -10.84 23.07 28.85
C THR A 131 -10.12 23.99 27.86
N PRO A 132 -10.83 24.62 26.90
CA PRO A 132 -10.21 25.53 25.96
C PRO A 132 -9.43 26.64 26.69
N PRO A 133 -8.12 26.81 26.45
CA PRO A 133 -7.35 27.88 27.05
C PRO A 133 -7.84 29.25 26.58
N TYR A 134 -7.73 30.25 27.45
CA TYR A 134 -7.93 31.65 27.09
C TYR A 134 -6.98 32.03 25.93
N GLY A 135 -7.51 32.65 24.88
CA GLY A 135 -6.76 32.98 23.66
C GLY A 135 -7.00 32.04 22.47
N GLY A 136 -7.72 30.92 22.68
CA GLY A 136 -8.23 30.08 21.60
C GLY A 136 -7.55 28.71 21.48
N VAL A 137 -8.14 27.84 20.64
CA VAL A 137 -7.68 26.47 20.38
C VAL A 137 -7.39 26.30 18.90
N ARG A 138 -6.29 25.64 18.58
CA ARG A 138 -5.99 25.18 17.23
C ARG A 138 -6.51 23.76 17.06
N MET A 139 -7.34 23.53 16.04
CA MET A 139 -7.64 22.17 15.59
C MET A 139 -6.48 21.64 14.75
N GLU A 140 -6.09 20.39 14.99
CA GLU A 140 -4.97 19.74 14.31
C GLU A 140 -5.47 18.84 13.19
N ASP A 141 -4.82 18.88 12.02
CA ASP A 141 -5.10 17.98 10.90
C ASP A 141 -4.48 16.61 11.18
N LEU A 142 -5.29 15.55 11.24
CA LEU A 142 -4.79 14.21 11.55
C LEU A 142 -3.97 13.58 10.42
N ILE A 143 -4.14 14.00 9.16
CA ILE A 143 -3.25 13.54 8.08
C ILE A 143 -1.82 13.97 8.42
N VAL A 144 -1.66 15.24 8.80
CA VAL A 144 -0.36 15.78 9.18
C VAL A 144 0.11 15.17 10.50
N LYS A 145 -0.72 15.21 11.53
CA LYS A 145 -0.35 14.85 12.91
C LYS A 145 -0.03 13.37 13.07
N ASP A 146 -0.94 12.50 12.66
CA ASP A 146 -0.85 11.06 12.93
C ASP A 146 -0.25 10.28 11.74
N GLY A 147 -0.40 10.82 10.52
CA GLY A 147 0.10 10.17 9.31
C GLY A 147 1.51 10.59 8.91
N LEU A 148 1.80 11.90 8.92
CA LEU A 148 2.93 12.46 8.15
C LEU A 148 3.96 13.25 8.98
N THR A 149 3.82 13.32 10.30
CA THR A 149 4.79 13.98 11.19
C THR A 149 5.60 12.95 11.95
N ASP A 150 6.93 13.04 11.87
CA ASP A 150 7.80 12.22 12.69
C ASP A 150 7.71 12.68 14.15
N VAL A 151 7.33 11.78 15.04
CA VAL A 151 7.12 12.09 16.47
C VAL A 151 8.40 12.61 17.13
N TYR A 152 9.56 12.08 16.72
CA TYR A 152 10.83 12.31 17.40
C TYR A 152 11.51 13.60 16.90
N ASN A 153 11.53 13.79 15.58
CA ASN A 153 12.16 14.93 14.94
C ASN A 153 11.22 16.13 14.74
N LYS A 154 9.90 15.93 14.91
CA LYS A 154 8.86 16.97 14.86
C LYS A 154 8.80 17.72 13.53
N PHE A 155 9.02 17.02 12.43
CA PHE A 155 8.87 17.54 11.07
C PHE A 155 8.20 16.53 10.14
N HIS A 156 7.89 16.96 8.92
CA HIS A 156 7.18 16.15 7.94
C HIS A 156 8.04 14.97 7.41
N MET A 157 7.42 13.86 7.00
CA MET A 157 8.11 12.72 6.35
C MET A 157 8.99 13.15 5.15
N GLY A 158 8.60 14.21 4.45
CA GLY A 158 9.37 14.79 3.36
C GLY A 158 10.72 15.36 3.79
N ASN A 159 10.86 15.82 5.02
CA ASN A 159 12.15 16.25 5.57
C ASN A 159 13.08 15.05 5.87
N CYS A 160 12.52 13.89 6.26
CA CYS A 160 13.30 12.64 6.33
C CYS A 160 13.82 12.24 4.94
N ALA A 161 12.98 12.40 3.91
CA ALA A 161 13.35 12.12 2.53
C ALA A 161 14.48 13.04 2.04
N GLU A 162 14.44 14.34 2.38
CA GLU A 162 15.56 15.27 2.10
C GLU A 162 16.86 14.88 2.82
N ASN A 163 16.78 14.39 4.07
CA ASN A 163 17.94 13.87 4.79
C ASN A 163 18.59 12.71 4.02
N THR A 164 17.78 11.77 3.53
CA THR A 164 18.27 10.65 2.72
C THR A 164 18.82 11.12 1.37
N ALA A 165 18.17 12.08 0.71
CA ALA A 165 18.67 12.65 -0.55
C ALA A 165 20.09 13.19 -0.37
N LYS A 166 20.33 13.91 0.73
CA LYS A 166 21.65 14.42 1.09
C LYS A 166 22.64 13.29 1.40
N SER A 167 22.30 12.36 2.29
CA SER A 167 23.22 11.30 2.73
C SER A 167 23.58 10.31 1.63
N CYS A 168 22.65 10.03 0.71
CA CYS A 168 22.86 9.15 -0.43
C CYS A 168 23.32 9.88 -1.69
N SER A 169 23.48 11.22 -1.64
CA SER A 169 23.84 12.07 -2.78
C SER A 169 22.93 11.86 -3.99
N ILE A 170 21.62 11.88 -3.76
CA ILE A 170 20.59 11.77 -4.80
C ILE A 170 20.11 13.18 -5.14
N SER A 171 20.38 13.60 -6.36
CA SER A 171 20.06 14.94 -6.86
C SER A 171 18.56 15.16 -7.10
N ARG A 172 18.19 16.43 -7.31
CA ARG A 172 16.84 16.81 -7.72
C ARG A 172 16.50 16.24 -9.10
N GLU A 173 17.46 16.27 -10.02
CA GLU A 173 17.31 15.84 -11.40
C GLU A 173 17.04 14.33 -11.49
N GLU A 174 17.72 13.52 -10.66
CA GLU A 174 17.46 12.09 -10.55
C GLU A 174 16.05 11.80 -10.03
N GLN A 175 15.60 12.54 -9.00
CA GLN A 175 14.26 12.37 -8.43
C GLN A 175 13.15 12.75 -9.41
N ASP A 176 13.34 13.84 -10.16
CA ASP A 176 12.40 14.28 -11.19
C ASP A 176 12.38 13.32 -12.38
N ALA A 177 13.54 12.82 -12.81
CA ALA A 177 13.62 11.81 -13.87
C ALA A 177 12.91 10.50 -13.47
N TYR A 178 13.07 10.07 -12.21
CA TYR A 178 12.35 8.92 -11.69
C TYR A 178 10.83 9.16 -11.66
N ALA A 179 10.39 10.34 -11.19
CA ALA A 179 8.98 10.70 -11.16
C ALA A 179 8.34 10.67 -12.56
N ILE A 180 8.99 11.29 -13.56
CA ILE A 180 8.55 11.27 -14.95
C ILE A 180 8.46 9.82 -15.47
N SER A 181 9.43 8.97 -15.11
CA SER A 181 9.39 7.54 -15.45
C SER A 181 8.19 6.84 -14.82
N SER A 182 7.90 7.08 -13.53
CA SER A 182 6.76 6.46 -12.84
C SER A 182 5.42 6.82 -13.48
N TYR A 183 5.20 8.10 -13.80
CA TYR A 183 4.02 8.56 -14.55
C TYR A 183 3.94 7.94 -15.96
N SER A 184 5.08 7.87 -16.67
CA SER A 184 5.12 7.28 -18.02
C SER A 184 4.81 5.78 -18.00
N ARG A 185 5.33 5.05 -17.00
CA ARG A 185 5.04 3.62 -16.81
C ARG A 185 3.59 3.37 -16.40
N SER A 186 3.04 4.23 -15.54
CA SER A 186 1.62 4.17 -15.16
C SER A 186 0.70 4.35 -16.37
N LYS A 187 1.00 5.35 -17.20
CA LYS A 187 0.29 5.59 -18.46
C LYS A 187 0.36 4.36 -19.38
N ALA A 188 1.56 3.80 -19.59
CA ALA A 188 1.73 2.60 -20.41
C ALA A 188 1.00 1.36 -19.84
N ALA A 189 0.95 1.22 -18.51
CA ALA A 189 0.21 0.16 -17.83
C ALA A 189 -1.31 0.28 -18.06
N TYR A 190 -1.83 1.52 -18.09
CA TYR A 190 -3.22 1.79 -18.44
C TYR A 190 -3.51 1.55 -19.93
N GLU A 191 -2.66 2.06 -20.81
CA GLU A 191 -2.82 1.88 -22.27
C GLU A 191 -2.73 0.41 -22.70
N SER A 192 -1.94 -0.40 -22.00
CA SER A 192 -1.85 -1.86 -22.24
C SER A 192 -2.96 -2.67 -21.56
N GLY A 193 -3.75 -2.07 -20.67
CA GLY A 193 -4.80 -2.75 -19.91
C GLY A 193 -4.30 -3.73 -18.84
N VAL A 194 -3.01 -3.69 -18.47
CA VAL A 194 -2.42 -4.66 -17.54
C VAL A 194 -3.01 -4.57 -16.13
N LEU A 195 -3.46 -3.38 -15.73
CA LEU A 195 -4.08 -3.12 -14.42
C LEU A 195 -5.56 -3.54 -14.34
N ALA A 196 -6.21 -3.86 -15.46
CA ALA A 196 -7.63 -4.19 -15.47
C ALA A 196 -7.97 -5.44 -14.64
N LYS A 197 -7.01 -6.38 -14.51
CA LYS A 197 -7.21 -7.63 -13.75
C LYS A 197 -7.25 -7.44 -12.24
N GLU A 198 -6.65 -6.35 -11.75
CA GLU A 198 -6.57 -6.05 -10.32
C GLU A 198 -7.64 -5.04 -9.86
N ILE A 199 -8.30 -4.31 -10.76
CA ILE A 199 -9.25 -3.25 -10.38
C ILE A 199 -10.69 -3.77 -10.29
N VAL A 200 -11.36 -3.48 -9.17
CA VAL A 200 -12.82 -3.61 -8.99
C VAL A 200 -13.46 -2.22 -8.94
N PRO A 201 -14.41 -1.88 -9.84
CA PRO A 201 -15.03 -0.55 -9.87
C PRO A 201 -15.78 -0.21 -8.58
N VAL A 202 -15.79 1.08 -8.23
CA VAL A 202 -16.56 1.62 -7.11
C VAL A 202 -17.75 2.38 -7.66
N SER A 203 -18.97 1.96 -7.27
CA SER A 203 -20.20 2.69 -7.59
C SER A 203 -20.56 3.63 -6.45
N ILE A 204 -20.77 4.90 -6.76
CA ILE A 204 -21.10 5.97 -5.80
C ILE A 204 -22.56 6.38 -6.02
N PRO A 205 -23.47 5.99 -5.11
CA PRO A 205 -24.89 6.28 -5.24
C PRO A 205 -25.19 7.76 -5.36
N GLN A 206 -26.08 8.11 -6.30
CA GLN A 206 -26.55 9.48 -6.49
C GLN A 206 -28.05 9.58 -6.21
N ARG A 207 -28.47 10.59 -5.44
CA ARG A 207 -29.89 10.81 -5.19
C ARG A 207 -30.58 11.27 -6.48
N GLY A 208 -31.46 10.43 -7.02
CA GLY A 208 -32.28 10.75 -8.21
C GLY A 208 -31.51 10.75 -9.54
N LYS A 209 -30.31 10.16 -9.59
CA LYS A 209 -29.49 9.98 -10.81
C LYS A 209 -28.84 8.59 -10.79
N PRO A 210 -28.37 8.08 -11.94
CA PRO A 210 -27.52 6.89 -11.96
C PRO A 210 -26.26 7.07 -11.12
N ASP A 211 -25.75 5.95 -10.59
CA ASP A 211 -24.51 5.92 -9.82
C ASP A 211 -23.33 6.42 -10.65
N VAL A 212 -22.42 7.15 -10.00
CA VAL A 212 -21.12 7.47 -10.60
C VAL A 212 -20.21 6.26 -10.40
N VAL A 213 -19.75 5.66 -11.49
CA VAL A 213 -18.84 4.51 -11.45
C VAL A 213 -17.41 5.00 -11.65
N VAL A 214 -16.56 4.76 -10.66
CA VAL A 214 -15.11 4.99 -10.75
C VAL A 214 -14.44 3.65 -11.01
N SER A 215 -13.77 3.50 -12.15
CA SER A 215 -13.17 2.24 -12.60
C SER A 215 -11.69 2.34 -12.96
N GLU A 216 -11.06 3.49 -12.71
CA GLU A 216 -9.68 3.76 -13.10
C GLU A 216 -9.00 4.70 -12.10
N ASP A 217 -7.70 4.52 -11.86
CA ASP A 217 -6.92 5.43 -11.00
C ASP A 217 -6.95 6.86 -11.57
N GLU A 218 -7.04 7.83 -10.68
CA GLU A 218 -7.21 9.24 -11.04
C GLU A 218 -5.86 9.96 -11.26
N GLU A 219 -4.88 9.64 -10.41
CA GLU A 219 -3.69 10.47 -10.20
C GLU A 219 -2.73 10.51 -11.40
N TRP A 220 -2.60 9.42 -12.15
CA TRP A 220 -1.59 9.29 -13.21
C TRP A 220 -1.78 10.29 -14.35
N ARG A 221 -2.99 10.84 -14.50
CA ARG A 221 -3.33 11.87 -15.49
C ARG A 221 -3.03 13.29 -15.02
N ARG A 222 -2.74 13.50 -13.74
CA ARG A 222 -2.63 14.82 -13.11
C ARG A 222 -1.20 15.33 -13.12
N VAL A 223 -0.55 15.27 -14.27
CA VAL A 223 0.85 15.66 -14.42
C VAL A 223 1.07 16.55 -15.65
N ASP A 224 1.96 17.53 -15.49
CA ASP A 224 2.51 18.33 -16.58
C ASP A 224 4.03 18.21 -16.53
N PHE A 225 4.60 17.38 -17.41
CA PHE A 225 6.04 17.11 -17.43
C PHE A 225 6.89 18.37 -17.63
N SER A 226 6.37 19.39 -18.31
CA SER A 226 7.08 20.66 -18.52
C SER A 226 7.23 21.50 -17.24
N LYS A 227 6.41 21.21 -16.23
CA LYS A 227 6.43 21.88 -14.92
C LYS A 227 7.27 21.15 -13.88
N VAL A 228 7.51 19.85 -14.03
CA VAL A 228 8.23 19.03 -13.03
C VAL A 228 9.56 19.69 -12.61
N PRO A 229 10.48 20.08 -13.52
CA PRO A 229 11.75 20.70 -13.12
C PRO A 229 11.61 22.10 -12.53
N LYS A 230 10.46 22.76 -12.72
CA LYS A 230 10.18 24.14 -12.29
C LYS A 230 9.54 24.21 -10.91
N LEU A 231 9.09 23.08 -10.36
CA LEU A 231 8.47 23.06 -9.04
C LEU A 231 9.50 23.37 -7.95
N LYS A 232 9.05 24.14 -6.95
CA LYS A 232 9.82 24.43 -5.74
C LYS A 232 9.80 23.21 -4.82
N ALA A 233 10.89 22.97 -4.11
CA ALA A 233 10.89 22.01 -3.01
C ALA A 233 9.94 22.49 -1.91
N VAL A 234 9.12 21.58 -1.38
CA VAL A 234 8.00 21.92 -0.49
C VAL A 234 8.30 21.68 0.99
N PHE A 235 9.28 20.81 1.29
CA PHE A 235 9.61 20.43 2.67
C PHE A 235 10.85 21.15 3.21
N GLN A 236 11.79 21.53 2.33
CA GLN A 236 13.03 22.21 2.70
C GLN A 236 13.30 23.38 1.78
N LYS A 237 13.52 24.57 2.35
CA LYS A 237 13.74 25.81 1.59
C LYS A 237 15.13 25.86 0.93
N GLU A 238 16.17 25.51 1.70
CA GLU A 238 17.56 25.58 1.23
C GLU A 238 17.97 24.24 0.66
N ASN A 239 18.40 24.21 -0.61
CA ASN A 239 18.89 23.01 -1.29
C ASN A 239 17.92 21.80 -1.23
N GLY A 240 16.61 22.07 -1.15
CA GLY A 240 15.59 21.03 -1.16
C GLY A 240 15.45 20.38 -2.53
N THR A 241 15.19 19.08 -2.52
CA THR A 241 15.08 18.23 -3.71
C THR A 241 13.67 17.63 -3.88
N VAL A 242 12.89 17.53 -2.79
CA VAL A 242 11.58 16.88 -2.80
C VAL A 242 10.48 17.90 -3.14
N THR A 243 9.73 17.61 -4.20
CA THR A 243 8.63 18.43 -4.72
C THR A 243 7.31 17.66 -4.71
N ALA A 244 6.21 18.36 -4.99
CA ALA A 244 4.91 17.73 -5.16
C ALA A 244 4.85 16.72 -6.33
N ALA A 245 5.74 16.81 -7.34
CA ALA A 245 5.74 15.90 -8.48
C ALA A 245 6.58 14.63 -8.25
N ASN A 246 7.57 14.68 -7.35
CA ASN A 246 8.47 13.56 -7.05
C ASN A 246 8.24 12.94 -5.66
N ALA A 247 7.15 13.34 -5.01
CA ALA A 247 6.59 12.74 -3.81
C ALA A 247 5.27 12.03 -4.16
N SER A 248 4.88 11.02 -3.39
CA SER A 248 3.53 10.48 -3.51
C SER A 248 2.47 11.50 -3.08
N THR A 249 1.29 11.43 -3.68
CA THR A 249 0.13 12.25 -3.30
C THR A 249 -0.67 11.64 -2.16
N LEU A 250 -1.65 12.40 -1.63
CA LEU A 250 -2.64 11.90 -0.68
C LEU A 250 -3.81 11.31 -1.47
N ASN A 251 -4.30 10.13 -1.08
CA ASN A 251 -5.25 9.39 -1.91
C ASN A 251 -6.23 8.54 -1.10
N ASP A 252 -7.27 8.09 -1.77
CA ASP A 252 -8.28 7.18 -1.25
C ASP A 252 -8.24 5.84 -2.00
N GLY A 253 -8.37 4.73 -1.30
CA GLY A 253 -8.51 3.41 -1.93
C GLY A 253 -8.38 2.24 -0.98
N ALA A 254 -8.70 1.04 -1.47
CA ALA A 254 -8.55 -0.22 -0.73
C ALA A 254 -8.04 -1.36 -1.62
N ALA A 255 -7.34 -2.32 -1.04
CA ALA A 255 -6.89 -3.55 -1.68
C ALA A 255 -7.11 -4.73 -0.74
N ALA A 256 -7.48 -5.89 -1.28
CA ALA A 256 -7.73 -7.11 -0.53
C ALA A 256 -7.26 -8.35 -1.30
N LEU A 257 -6.75 -9.32 -0.54
CA LEU A 257 -6.29 -10.61 -1.03
C LEU A 257 -7.00 -11.72 -0.26
N VAL A 258 -7.38 -12.79 -0.96
CA VAL A 258 -7.80 -14.04 -0.33
C VAL A 258 -6.56 -14.91 -0.17
N LEU A 259 -6.22 -15.21 1.08
CA LEU A 259 -5.12 -16.07 1.49
C LEU A 259 -5.69 -17.37 2.04
N MET A 260 -5.05 -18.49 1.74
CA MET A 260 -5.43 -19.76 2.34
C MET A 260 -4.25 -20.72 2.42
N THR A 261 -4.42 -21.79 3.18
CA THR A 261 -3.46 -22.91 3.12
C THR A 261 -3.57 -23.65 1.78
N ALA A 262 -2.48 -24.25 1.31
CA ALA A 262 -2.51 -25.08 0.10
C ALA A 262 -3.52 -26.25 0.21
N ASP A 263 -3.74 -26.77 1.41
CA ASP A 263 -4.74 -27.81 1.68
C ASP A 263 -6.17 -27.28 1.50
N ALA A 264 -6.47 -26.06 1.97
CA ALA A 264 -7.76 -25.42 1.77
C ALA A 264 -8.02 -25.09 0.28
N ALA A 265 -6.99 -24.66 -0.46
CA ALA A 265 -7.13 -24.43 -1.90
C ALA A 265 -7.53 -25.71 -2.65
N LYS A 266 -6.94 -26.86 -2.28
CA LYS A 266 -7.34 -28.18 -2.80
C LYS A 266 -8.76 -28.56 -2.38
N ARG A 267 -9.11 -28.40 -1.10
CA ARG A 267 -10.44 -28.69 -0.54
C ARG A 267 -11.54 -27.92 -1.26
N LEU A 268 -11.27 -26.64 -1.57
CA LEU A 268 -12.20 -25.74 -2.24
C LEU A 268 -12.13 -25.80 -3.76
N SER A 269 -11.24 -26.62 -4.33
CA SER A 269 -11.05 -26.75 -5.78
C SER A 269 -10.76 -25.43 -6.48
N VAL A 270 -9.99 -24.54 -5.84
CA VAL A 270 -9.57 -23.24 -6.40
C VAL A 270 -8.11 -23.25 -6.82
N ALA A 271 -7.81 -22.58 -7.93
CA ALA A 271 -6.45 -22.47 -8.45
C ALA A 271 -5.70 -21.32 -7.74
N PRO A 272 -4.63 -21.61 -6.97
CA PRO A 272 -3.84 -20.56 -6.36
C PRO A 272 -3.02 -19.79 -7.41
N LEU A 273 -2.89 -18.48 -7.23
CA LEU A 273 -2.19 -17.58 -8.14
C LEU A 273 -0.71 -17.41 -7.81
N ALA A 274 -0.37 -17.47 -6.53
CA ALA A 274 0.98 -17.29 -6.03
C ALA A 274 1.13 -17.93 -4.65
N ARG A 275 2.38 -18.23 -4.26
CA ARG A 275 2.74 -18.68 -2.93
C ARG A 275 3.50 -17.58 -2.18
N ILE A 276 3.18 -17.37 -0.91
CA ILE A 276 3.98 -16.52 -0.02
C ILE A 276 5.19 -17.35 0.44
N VAL A 277 6.39 -16.93 0.04
CA VAL A 277 7.63 -17.67 0.30
C VAL A 277 8.24 -17.27 1.63
N SER A 278 8.36 -15.97 1.87
CA SER A 278 8.92 -15.42 3.09
C SER A 278 8.53 -13.95 3.25
N PHE A 279 8.66 -13.44 4.47
CA PHE A 279 8.45 -12.03 4.79
C PHE A 279 9.30 -11.62 5.98
N ALA A 280 9.63 -10.32 6.08
CA ALA A 280 10.44 -9.78 7.15
C ALA A 280 10.07 -8.32 7.46
N ASP A 281 10.33 -7.92 8.71
CA ASP A 281 10.34 -6.52 9.13
C ASP A 281 11.78 -6.07 9.46
N ALA A 282 12.06 -4.80 9.24
CA ALA A 282 13.26 -4.13 9.72
C ALA A 282 12.91 -2.74 10.26
N ALA A 283 13.80 -2.20 11.09
CA ALA A 283 13.72 -0.85 11.59
C ALA A 283 15.13 -0.26 11.68
N VAL A 284 15.23 1.03 11.42
CA VAL A 284 16.41 1.89 11.55
C VAL A 284 15.99 3.15 12.33
N ALA A 285 16.85 4.18 12.38
CA ALA A 285 16.47 5.44 13.01
C ALA A 285 15.21 6.05 12.34
N PRO A 286 14.33 6.75 13.07
CA PRO A 286 13.09 7.28 12.52
C PRO A 286 13.25 8.15 11.27
N ILE A 287 14.28 9.01 11.25
CA ILE A 287 14.62 9.88 10.12
C ILE A 287 15.11 9.10 8.88
N ASP A 288 15.59 7.87 9.07
CA ASP A 288 16.18 7.02 8.04
C ASP A 288 15.18 5.98 7.49
N PHE A 289 13.87 6.17 7.73
CA PHE A 289 12.86 5.29 7.14
C PHE A 289 12.99 5.07 5.62
N PRO A 290 13.47 6.03 4.79
CA PRO A 290 13.61 5.81 3.35
C PRO A 290 14.53 4.63 2.99
N ILE A 291 15.55 4.36 3.81
CA ILE A 291 16.49 3.25 3.59
C ILE A 291 16.11 1.97 4.34
N ALA A 292 15.09 2.00 5.21
CA ALA A 292 14.64 0.83 5.95
C ALA A 292 14.32 -0.41 5.08
N PRO A 293 13.73 -0.28 3.87
CA PRO A 293 13.51 -1.44 3.00
C PRO A 293 14.80 -2.15 2.60
N ALA A 294 15.92 -1.43 2.43
CA ALA A 294 17.23 -2.01 2.14
C ALA A 294 17.77 -2.90 3.28
N PHE A 295 17.22 -2.79 4.48
CA PHE A 295 17.51 -3.69 5.61
C PHE A 295 16.50 -4.82 5.76
N ALA A 296 15.27 -4.66 5.28
CA ALA A 296 14.26 -5.72 5.26
C ALA A 296 14.49 -6.72 4.11
N VAL A 297 14.94 -6.23 2.95
CA VAL A 297 15.19 -7.03 1.74
C VAL A 297 16.21 -8.16 1.97
N PRO A 298 17.41 -7.92 2.53
CA PRO A 298 18.37 -9.00 2.78
C PRO A 298 17.83 -10.06 3.72
N LYS A 299 17.03 -9.68 4.73
CA LYS A 299 16.40 -10.62 5.67
C LYS A 299 15.41 -11.54 4.96
N VAL A 300 14.54 -10.98 4.12
CA VAL A 300 13.51 -11.79 3.42
C VAL A 300 14.12 -12.69 2.35
N LEU A 301 15.17 -12.22 1.65
CA LEU A 301 15.95 -13.04 0.70
C LEU A 301 16.65 -14.19 1.41
N ASN A 302 17.33 -13.92 2.54
CA ASN A 302 17.98 -14.95 3.34
C ASN A 302 16.97 -15.98 3.88
N ALA A 303 15.80 -15.52 4.35
CA ALA A 303 14.73 -16.41 4.80
C ALA A 303 14.13 -17.27 3.65
N ALA A 304 14.13 -16.76 2.42
CA ALA A 304 13.72 -17.51 1.23
C ALA A 304 14.82 -18.45 0.69
N GLY A 305 16.08 -18.27 1.11
CA GLY A 305 17.23 -18.92 0.47
C GLY A 305 17.49 -18.42 -0.96
N LEU A 306 17.13 -17.17 -1.27
CA LEU A 306 17.26 -16.55 -2.59
C LEU A 306 18.32 -15.46 -2.61
N LYS A 307 18.80 -15.13 -3.80
CA LYS A 307 19.66 -13.97 -4.10
C LYS A 307 18.85 -12.87 -4.78
N LYS A 308 19.39 -11.64 -4.77
CA LYS A 308 18.77 -10.50 -5.48
C LYS A 308 18.55 -10.77 -6.98
N ASP A 309 19.44 -11.55 -7.59
CA ASP A 309 19.38 -11.87 -9.02
C ASP A 309 18.24 -12.85 -9.39
N ASP A 310 17.72 -13.60 -8.41
CA ASP A 310 16.58 -14.51 -8.60
C ASP A 310 15.25 -13.75 -8.71
N ILE A 311 15.23 -12.47 -8.32
CA ILE A 311 14.03 -11.65 -8.32
C ILE A 311 13.77 -11.09 -9.72
N SER A 312 12.59 -11.40 -10.25
CA SER A 312 12.14 -10.98 -11.58
C SER A 312 11.43 -9.63 -11.56
N MET A 313 10.79 -9.27 -10.45
CA MET A 313 10.05 -8.02 -10.27
C MET A 313 10.23 -7.50 -8.86
N TRP A 314 10.52 -6.20 -8.75
CA TRP A 314 10.62 -5.49 -7.49
C TRP A 314 9.52 -4.45 -7.40
N GLU A 315 8.76 -4.48 -6.32
CA GLU A 315 7.83 -3.41 -5.97
C GLU A 315 8.36 -2.68 -4.72
N ILE A 316 9.11 -1.61 -4.91
CA ILE A 316 9.57 -0.75 -3.82
C ILE A 316 8.64 0.46 -3.76
N ASN A 317 7.82 0.55 -2.72
CA ASN A 317 6.77 1.58 -2.65
C ASN A 317 7.36 2.99 -2.77
N GLU A 318 6.82 3.76 -3.71
CA GLU A 318 7.28 5.10 -4.07
C GLU A 318 6.72 6.17 -3.13
N ALA A 319 6.99 6.09 -1.82
CA ALA A 319 6.57 7.16 -0.90
C ALA A 319 7.19 8.51 -1.33
N PHE A 320 8.42 8.47 -1.82
CA PHE A 320 9.09 9.54 -2.54
C PHE A 320 10.02 8.93 -3.60
N SER A 321 10.30 9.62 -4.70
CA SER A 321 11.28 9.15 -5.69
C SER A 321 12.63 8.79 -5.06
N VAL A 322 13.10 9.57 -4.08
CA VAL A 322 14.35 9.31 -3.35
C VAL A 322 14.35 7.97 -2.63
N VAL A 323 13.21 7.49 -2.14
CA VAL A 323 13.11 6.17 -1.46
C VAL A 323 13.53 5.08 -2.44
N VAL A 324 12.99 5.08 -3.65
CA VAL A 324 13.31 4.04 -4.62
C VAL A 324 14.74 4.15 -5.12
N LEU A 325 15.19 5.37 -5.43
CA LEU A 325 16.57 5.60 -5.87
C LEU A 325 17.60 5.17 -4.81
N ALA A 326 17.35 5.46 -3.54
CA ALA A 326 18.21 5.02 -2.44
C ALA A 326 18.24 3.49 -2.33
N ASN A 327 17.09 2.82 -2.44
CA ASN A 327 17.04 1.36 -2.37
C ASN A 327 17.68 0.68 -3.58
N ILE A 328 17.50 1.22 -4.79
CA ILE A 328 18.20 0.76 -6.00
C ILE A 328 19.71 0.82 -5.79
N LYS A 329 20.21 1.97 -5.31
CA LYS A 329 21.64 2.20 -5.06
C LYS A 329 22.21 1.29 -3.96
N MET A 330 21.49 1.13 -2.84
CA MET A 330 21.98 0.36 -1.69
C MET A 330 21.93 -1.15 -1.91
N LEU A 331 20.89 -1.64 -2.61
CA LEU A 331 20.75 -3.06 -2.92
C LEU A 331 21.51 -3.46 -4.18
N ASP A 332 21.92 -2.48 -4.99
CA ASP A 332 22.61 -2.67 -6.26
C ASP A 332 21.77 -3.58 -7.17
N ILE A 333 20.54 -3.15 -7.46
CA ILE A 333 19.54 -3.90 -8.24
C ILE A 333 19.23 -3.21 -9.56
N ASP A 334 18.84 -4.01 -10.55
CA ASP A 334 18.49 -3.54 -11.89
C ASP A 334 17.24 -2.62 -11.89
N PRO A 335 17.37 -1.32 -12.21
CA PRO A 335 16.25 -0.37 -12.23
C PRO A 335 15.14 -0.74 -13.24
N SER A 336 15.44 -1.56 -14.24
CA SER A 336 14.46 -1.99 -15.25
C SER A 336 13.45 -3.00 -14.68
N LYS A 337 13.74 -3.62 -13.53
CA LYS A 337 12.87 -4.57 -12.83
C LYS A 337 12.08 -3.96 -11.67
N VAL A 338 12.29 -2.67 -11.35
CA VAL A 338 11.69 -1.99 -10.20
C VAL A 338 10.51 -1.15 -10.63
N ASN A 339 9.32 -1.38 -10.06
CA ASN A 339 8.07 -0.63 -10.30
C ASN A 339 7.77 -0.47 -11.80
N ILE A 340 7.73 -1.59 -12.52
CA ILE A 340 7.72 -1.60 -14.00
C ILE A 340 6.43 -1.03 -14.59
N ASN A 341 5.35 -1.00 -13.82
CA ASN A 341 4.03 -0.48 -14.20
C ASN A 341 3.68 0.81 -13.45
N GLY A 342 4.70 1.54 -12.97
CA GLY A 342 4.55 2.74 -12.15
C GLY A 342 4.27 2.42 -10.68
N GLY A 343 4.09 3.46 -9.87
CA GLY A 343 3.90 3.29 -8.44
C GLY A 343 3.29 4.50 -7.76
N ALA A 344 3.54 4.63 -6.45
CA ALA A 344 2.82 5.58 -5.60
C ALA A 344 3.10 7.07 -5.91
N VAL A 345 4.18 7.42 -6.61
CA VAL A 345 4.42 8.81 -7.06
C VAL A 345 3.39 9.23 -8.09
N SER A 346 2.97 8.32 -8.98
CA SER A 346 2.06 8.62 -10.09
C SER A 346 0.67 8.05 -9.94
N LEU A 347 0.51 6.93 -9.25
CA LEU A 347 -0.79 6.26 -9.02
C LEU A 347 -1.45 6.73 -7.71
N GLY A 348 -0.66 7.31 -6.80
CA GLY A 348 -1.11 7.76 -5.48
C GLY A 348 -0.78 6.82 -4.32
N HIS A 349 -0.92 7.31 -3.09
CA HIS A 349 -0.54 6.60 -1.86
C HIS A 349 -1.60 6.66 -0.75
N PRO A 350 -2.69 5.88 -0.83
CA PRO A 350 -3.54 5.63 0.32
C PRO A 350 -2.73 4.76 1.31
N ILE A 351 -2.27 5.39 2.39
CA ILE A 351 -1.14 4.88 3.20
C ILE A 351 -1.40 3.51 3.81
N GLY A 352 -2.59 3.23 4.33
CA GLY A 352 -2.96 1.92 4.88
C GLY A 352 -3.11 0.80 3.85
N MET A 353 -3.34 1.15 2.58
CA MET A 353 -3.63 0.21 1.49
C MET A 353 -2.39 -0.18 0.66
N SER A 354 -1.45 0.74 0.49
CA SER A 354 -0.41 0.62 -0.55
C SER A 354 0.48 -0.62 -0.39
N GLY A 355 0.75 -1.07 0.84
CA GLY A 355 1.47 -2.32 1.09
C GLY A 355 0.76 -3.57 0.57
N ALA A 356 -0.58 -3.59 0.56
CA ALA A 356 -1.36 -4.68 -0.03
C ALA A 356 -1.44 -4.56 -1.55
N ARG A 357 -1.59 -3.33 -2.08
CA ARG A 357 -1.61 -3.05 -3.53
C ARG A 357 -0.39 -3.65 -4.23
N ILE A 358 0.81 -3.35 -3.73
CA ILE A 358 2.05 -3.80 -4.38
C ILE A 358 2.22 -5.32 -4.35
N VAL A 359 1.75 -5.99 -3.30
CA VAL A 359 1.74 -7.47 -3.27
C VAL A 359 0.76 -8.01 -4.30
N GLY A 360 -0.46 -7.47 -4.34
CA GLY A 360 -1.47 -7.85 -5.34
C GLY A 360 -1.02 -7.62 -6.78
N HIS A 361 -0.30 -6.53 -7.02
CA HIS A 361 0.23 -6.22 -8.35
C HIS A 361 1.20 -7.30 -8.86
N MET A 362 2.14 -7.73 -8.02
CA MET A 362 3.06 -8.83 -8.37
C MET A 362 2.32 -10.14 -8.66
N VAL A 363 1.23 -10.43 -7.94
CA VAL A 363 0.40 -11.64 -8.17
C VAL A 363 -0.14 -11.69 -9.60
N HIS A 364 -0.46 -10.55 -10.20
CA HIS A 364 -1.00 -10.49 -11.57
C HIS A 364 0.06 -10.39 -12.67
N ASN A 365 1.22 -9.81 -12.36
CA ASN A 365 2.20 -9.39 -13.37
C ASN A 365 3.46 -10.27 -13.45
N LEU A 366 3.72 -11.10 -12.44
CA LEU A 366 4.72 -12.15 -12.53
C LEU A 366 4.27 -13.26 -13.49
N LYS A 367 5.23 -13.85 -14.21
CA LYS A 367 5.03 -15.09 -14.98
C LYS A 367 5.21 -16.31 -14.08
N ALA A 368 4.56 -17.42 -14.42
CA ALA A 368 4.64 -18.67 -13.65
C ALA A 368 6.10 -19.04 -13.31
N GLY A 369 6.36 -19.40 -12.06
CA GLY A 369 7.68 -19.73 -11.53
C GLY A 369 8.55 -18.54 -11.11
N GLN A 370 8.24 -17.31 -11.54
CA GLN A 370 9.03 -16.13 -11.18
C GLN A 370 8.82 -15.71 -9.72
N TYR A 371 9.89 -15.18 -9.12
CA TYR A 371 9.86 -14.54 -7.81
C TYR A 371 9.69 -13.03 -7.94
N GLY A 372 8.80 -12.47 -7.12
CA GLY A 372 8.68 -11.04 -6.91
C GLY A 372 8.95 -10.67 -5.47
N LEU A 373 9.53 -9.50 -5.26
CA LEU A 373 9.80 -8.96 -3.94
C LEU A 373 9.17 -7.57 -3.81
N ALA A 374 8.32 -7.39 -2.80
CA ALA A 374 7.81 -6.09 -2.41
C ALA A 374 8.50 -5.57 -1.15
N GLY A 375 8.78 -4.27 -1.10
CA GLY A 375 9.32 -3.56 0.06
C GLY A 375 8.60 -2.23 0.27
N ILE A 376 8.18 -1.96 1.50
CA ILE A 376 7.51 -0.71 1.86
C ILE A 376 8.08 -0.17 3.15
N CYS A 377 8.49 1.10 3.13
CA CYS A 377 8.90 1.82 4.32
C CYS A 377 7.68 2.32 5.12
N ASN A 378 7.88 2.70 6.39
CA ASN A 378 6.85 3.28 7.23
C ASN A 378 7.43 4.33 8.19
N GLY A 379 6.65 5.37 8.49
CA GLY A 379 7.02 6.41 9.46
C GLY A 379 7.45 5.80 10.80
N GLY A 380 8.40 6.45 11.48
CA GLY A 380 9.06 5.91 12.68
C GLY A 380 10.26 5.00 12.40
N GLY A 381 10.70 4.88 11.13
CA GLY A 381 11.96 4.20 10.76
C GLY A 381 11.81 2.74 10.35
N GLY A 382 10.60 2.25 10.12
CA GLY A 382 10.33 0.83 9.83
C GLY A 382 10.24 0.50 8.34
N ALA A 383 10.31 -0.79 8.03
CA ALA A 383 9.89 -1.35 6.75
C ALA A 383 9.32 -2.76 6.90
N SER A 384 8.56 -3.19 5.91
CA SER A 384 8.11 -4.58 5.72
C SER A 384 8.46 -5.02 4.30
N SER A 385 8.82 -6.30 4.15
CA SER A 385 9.09 -6.92 2.84
C SER A 385 8.48 -8.32 2.74
N ILE A 386 7.98 -8.67 1.55
CA ILE A 386 7.42 -10.00 1.23
C ILE A 386 8.03 -10.50 -0.08
N VAL A 387 8.39 -11.78 -0.13
CA VAL A 387 8.67 -12.51 -1.36
C VAL A 387 7.50 -13.43 -1.68
N ILE A 388 7.03 -13.36 -2.93
CA ILE A 388 6.07 -14.31 -3.48
C ILE A 388 6.66 -15.03 -4.69
N GLN A 389 6.17 -16.23 -4.94
CA GLN A 389 6.44 -16.98 -6.17
C GLN A 389 5.13 -17.15 -6.93
N LYS A 390 5.11 -16.78 -8.20
CA LYS A 390 3.96 -17.02 -9.07
C LYS A 390 3.81 -18.53 -9.33
N LEU A 391 2.59 -19.03 -9.19
CA LEU A 391 2.24 -20.44 -9.46
C LEU A 391 1.77 -20.63 -10.91
#